data_AF-F1YEE3-F1
#
_entry.id   AF-F1YEE3-F1
#
_cell.length_a   1.000
_cell.length_b   1.000
_cell.length_c   1.000
_cell.angle_alpha   90.00
_cell.angle_beta   90.00
_cell.angle_gamma   90.00
#
_symmetry.space_group_name_H-M   'P 1'
#
loop_
_entity.id
_entity.type
_entity.pdbx_description
1 polymer ?
#
loop_
_entity_poly.entity_id
_entity_poly.type
_entity_poly.pdbx_seq_one_letter_code
_entity_poly.pdbx_strand_id
1 'polypeptide(L)'
;MSRRIIIRRTVLAAALPIAVGAAGAACSSGPTDPVATRTVTETVDSSVASSTTSAPGDSGIVWPAKRGELACRNGQSEGSDVCVLKGQKISGDVEFTRFRVVKLIDSQMSGTVRITGVKEAVVTGTQIDGDLAVSSDGGAVVKTSRVGGSLAISGGQHATVVKNAVGGDLTCDVRRADGVGNSVGGQTTGACSRLRR
;
A
#
# COMPACT_ATOMS: atom_id res chain seq x y z
N MET A 1 -14.36 13.81 45.43
CA MET A 1 -14.99 14.97 44.75
C MET A 1 -14.94 14.74 43.24
N SER A 2 -15.99 14.15 42.67
CA SER A 2 -16.06 13.78 41.25
C SER A 2 -16.63 14.92 40.41
N ARG A 3 -15.85 15.45 39.46
CA ARG A 3 -16.33 16.43 38.48
C ARG A 3 -16.88 15.69 37.25
N ARG A 4 -18.20 15.76 37.04
CA ARG A 4 -18.88 15.32 35.81
C ARG A 4 -18.77 16.44 34.77
N ILE A 5 -18.10 16.17 33.65
CA ILE A 5 -18.03 17.08 32.49
C ILE A 5 -19.17 16.73 31.54
N ILE A 6 -20.11 17.66 31.35
CA ILE A 6 -21.23 17.54 30.41
C ILE A 6 -20.82 18.24 29.11
N ILE A 7 -20.56 17.48 28.05
CA ILE A 7 -20.27 18.04 26.71
C ILE A 7 -21.57 18.03 25.90
N ARG A 8 -22.06 19.23 25.59
CA ARG A 8 -23.22 19.47 24.72
C ARG A 8 -22.83 19.15 23.27
N ARG A 9 -23.56 18.22 22.64
CA ARG A 9 -23.45 17.91 21.20
C ARG A 9 -24.27 18.92 20.40
N THR A 10 -23.60 19.76 19.64
CA THR A 10 -24.23 20.60 18.62
C THR A 10 -24.28 19.80 17.32
N VAL A 11 -25.49 19.40 16.90
CA VAL A 11 -25.75 18.73 15.63
C VAL A 11 -26.00 19.82 14.58
N LEU A 12 -25.07 20.00 13.65
CA LEU A 12 -25.27 20.82 12.46
C LEU A 12 -25.72 19.90 11.31
N ALA A 13 -26.98 20.02 10.95
CA ALA A 13 -27.58 19.38 9.78
C ALA A 13 -27.20 20.18 8.52
N ALA A 14 -26.43 19.57 7.62
CA ALA A 14 -26.20 20.10 6.28
C ALA A 14 -27.10 19.35 5.30
N ALA A 15 -28.10 20.05 4.76
CA ALA A 15 -28.91 19.59 3.64
C ALA A 15 -28.13 19.82 2.33
N LEU A 16 -28.02 18.79 1.50
CA LEU A 16 -27.43 18.87 0.15
C LEU A 16 -28.50 18.51 -0.89
N PRO A 17 -28.59 19.26 -2.01
CA PRO A 17 -29.57 19.03 -3.06
C PRO A 17 -29.20 17.84 -3.96
N ILE A 18 -30.24 17.14 -4.39
CA ILE A 18 -30.23 16.00 -5.31
C ILE A 18 -30.10 16.54 -6.75
N ALA A 19 -29.02 16.20 -7.44
CA ALA A 19 -28.88 16.42 -8.88
C ALA A 19 -29.25 15.12 -9.61
N VAL A 20 -30.38 15.15 -10.32
CA VAL A 20 -30.84 14.11 -11.23
C VAL A 20 -30.15 14.33 -12.58
N GLY A 21 -29.27 13.40 -12.98
CA GLY A 21 -28.55 13.42 -14.25
C GLY A 21 -29.00 12.26 -15.14
N ALA A 22 -29.40 12.61 -16.36
CA ALA A 22 -30.12 11.79 -17.33
C ALA A 22 -29.35 10.59 -17.90
N ALA A 23 -30.11 9.55 -18.23
CA ALA A 23 -29.69 8.37 -18.95
C ALA A 23 -29.31 8.71 -20.41
N GLY A 24 -28.11 8.29 -20.83
CA GLY A 24 -27.71 8.22 -22.22
C GLY A 24 -27.56 6.77 -22.64
N ALA A 25 -28.54 6.27 -23.41
CA ALA A 25 -28.42 5.05 -24.18
C ALA A 25 -27.82 5.42 -25.55
N ALA A 26 -26.75 4.74 -25.96
CA ALA A 26 -26.33 4.70 -27.36
C ALA A 26 -25.72 3.33 -27.66
N CYS A 27 -26.54 2.47 -28.26
CA CYS A 27 -26.11 1.30 -28.99
C CYS A 27 -25.52 1.75 -30.34
N SER A 28 -24.36 1.25 -30.73
CA SER A 28 -24.08 0.99 -32.15
C SER A 28 -23.16 -0.20 -32.30
N SER A 29 -23.76 -1.31 -32.71
CA SER A 29 -23.09 -2.47 -33.28
C SER A 29 -22.54 -2.10 -34.66
N GLY A 30 -21.31 -2.49 -34.96
CA GLY A 30 -20.70 -2.36 -36.29
C GLY A 30 -19.94 -3.64 -36.67
N PRO A 31 -19.94 -4.04 -37.95
CA PRO A 31 -19.70 -5.42 -38.38
C PRO A 31 -18.23 -5.81 -38.52
N THR A 32 -18.04 -7.13 -38.50
CA THR A 32 -16.86 -7.92 -38.84
C THR A 32 -16.44 -7.73 -40.30
N ASP A 33 -15.15 -7.57 -40.52
CA ASP A 33 -14.47 -7.96 -41.77
C ASP A 33 -13.16 -8.70 -41.43
N PRO A 34 -12.92 -9.90 -42.00
CA PRO A 34 -11.63 -10.59 -41.96
C PRO A 34 -10.78 -10.13 -43.15
N VAL A 35 -9.45 -9.99 -43.01
CA VAL A 35 -8.47 -10.18 -44.11
C VAL A 35 -7.02 -10.01 -43.62
N ALA A 36 -6.17 -10.85 -44.22
CA ALA A 36 -4.71 -10.74 -44.41
C ALA A 36 -3.78 -11.10 -43.25
N THR A 37 -3.39 -12.38 -43.26
CA THR A 37 -2.03 -12.84 -42.97
C THR A 37 -1.01 -11.98 -43.72
N ARG A 38 -0.09 -11.33 -43.00
CA ARG A 38 1.19 -10.85 -43.55
C ARG A 38 2.32 -11.24 -42.62
N THR A 39 3.11 -12.19 -43.09
CA THR A 39 4.45 -12.49 -42.59
C THR A 39 5.34 -11.30 -42.91
N VAL A 40 5.87 -10.63 -41.88
CA VAL A 40 6.95 -9.64 -42.02
C VAL A 40 8.14 -10.16 -41.24
N THR A 41 9.15 -10.59 -41.99
CA THR A 41 10.51 -10.79 -41.51
C THR A 41 11.13 -9.40 -41.36
N GLU A 42 11.29 -8.92 -40.13
CA GLU A 42 12.13 -7.75 -39.84
C GLU A 42 13.36 -8.19 -39.06
N THR A 43 14.47 -8.24 -39.80
CA THR A 43 15.83 -8.23 -39.29
C THR A 43 16.11 -6.79 -38.85
N VAL A 44 16.08 -6.51 -37.55
CA VAL A 44 16.60 -5.24 -37.01
C VAL A 44 17.79 -5.54 -36.13
N ASP A 45 18.94 -5.32 -36.74
CA ASP A 45 20.23 -5.13 -36.10
C ASP A 45 20.12 -3.94 -35.13
N SER A 46 20.45 -4.17 -33.87
CA SER A 46 20.61 -3.10 -32.87
C SER A 46 21.76 -3.47 -31.95
N SER A 47 22.96 -3.29 -32.48
CA SER A 47 24.14 -3.01 -31.71
C SER A 47 24.01 -1.63 -31.05
N VAL A 48 23.75 -1.58 -29.74
CA VAL A 48 24.33 -0.53 -28.89
C VAL A 48 24.67 -1.15 -27.53
N ALA A 49 25.94 -1.04 -27.19
CA ALA A 49 26.54 -1.51 -25.95
C ALA A 49 25.91 -0.86 -24.71
N SER A 50 25.69 -1.68 -23.68
CA SER A 50 25.98 -1.34 -22.28
C SER A 50 25.95 -2.62 -21.45
N SER A 51 26.84 -3.54 -21.79
CA SER A 51 27.26 -4.55 -20.82
C SER A 51 28.18 -3.84 -19.81
N THR A 52 27.61 -3.24 -18.78
CA THR A 52 28.37 -3.01 -17.55
C THR A 52 28.74 -4.37 -17.02
N THR A 53 29.99 -4.75 -17.24
CA THR A 53 30.69 -5.81 -16.53
C THR A 53 30.55 -5.54 -15.04
N SER A 54 29.53 -6.13 -14.41
CA SER A 54 29.50 -6.27 -12.97
C SER A 54 30.67 -7.19 -12.62
N ALA A 55 31.72 -6.60 -12.05
CA ALA A 55 32.79 -7.35 -11.44
C ALA A 55 32.19 -8.39 -10.47
N PRO A 56 32.65 -9.65 -10.47
CA PRO A 56 32.27 -10.61 -9.45
C PRO A 56 32.99 -10.22 -8.16
N GLY A 57 32.34 -9.37 -7.36
CA GLY A 57 32.88 -8.87 -6.10
C GLY A 57 31.74 -8.35 -5.25
N ASP A 58 31.41 -9.12 -4.21
CA ASP A 58 30.41 -8.81 -3.21
C ASP A 58 28.95 -9.01 -3.67
N SER A 59 28.54 -10.28 -3.79
CA SER A 59 27.13 -10.71 -3.68
C SER A 59 26.62 -10.46 -2.26
N GLY A 60 26.81 -9.25 -1.74
CA GLY A 60 26.49 -8.85 -0.39
C GLY A 60 24.99 -8.94 -0.22
N ILE A 61 24.54 -9.99 0.46
CA ILE A 61 23.15 -10.13 0.90
C ILE A 61 22.81 -8.87 1.70
N VAL A 62 22.11 -7.93 1.07
CA VAL A 62 21.63 -6.73 1.76
C VAL A 62 20.47 -7.17 2.63
N TRP A 63 20.73 -7.23 3.93
CA TRP A 63 19.71 -7.54 4.93
C TRP A 63 18.49 -6.61 4.79
N PRO A 64 17.25 -7.10 4.98
CA PRO A 64 16.04 -6.31 4.77
C PRO A 64 16.00 -4.98 5.54
N ALA A 65 16.48 -4.98 6.78
CA ALA A 65 16.55 -3.77 7.61
C ALA A 65 17.53 -2.72 7.05
N LYS A 66 18.68 -3.19 6.52
CA LYS A 66 19.65 -2.30 5.86
C LYS A 66 19.07 -1.73 4.57
N ARG A 67 18.26 -2.51 3.84
CA ARG A 67 17.55 -2.05 2.63
C ARG A 67 16.52 -0.97 2.95
N GLY A 68 15.76 -1.10 4.04
CA GLY A 68 14.82 -0.07 4.50
C GLY A 68 15.52 1.24 4.85
N GLU A 69 16.63 1.19 5.60
CA GLU A 69 17.39 2.39 5.93
C GLU A 69 18.00 3.06 4.69
N LEU A 70 18.57 2.28 3.77
CA LEU A 70 19.10 2.77 2.50
C LEU A 70 18.01 3.44 1.63
N ALA A 71 16.83 2.81 1.54
CA ALA A 71 15.70 3.37 0.82
C ALA A 71 15.27 4.72 1.41
N CYS A 72 15.19 4.84 2.74
CA CYS A 72 14.81 6.07 3.42
C CYS A 72 15.84 7.19 3.23
N ARG A 73 17.14 6.88 3.26
CA ARG A 73 18.20 7.87 2.99
C ARG A 73 18.11 8.45 1.58
N ASN A 74 17.73 7.63 0.62
CA ASN A 74 17.56 8.04 -0.78
C ASN A 74 16.20 8.68 -1.05
N GLY A 75 15.26 8.57 -0.10
CA GLY A 75 13.92 9.14 -0.18
C GLY A 75 13.86 10.60 0.30
N GLN A 76 12.63 11.15 0.31
CA GLN A 76 12.36 12.48 0.85
C GLN A 76 12.20 12.37 2.38
N SER A 77 13.33 12.37 3.11
CA SER A 77 13.31 12.32 4.58
C SER A 77 13.06 13.72 5.15
N GLU A 78 11.98 13.91 5.92
CA GLU A 78 11.70 15.13 6.67
C GLU A 78 12.33 15.08 8.08
N GLY A 79 13.62 14.72 8.15
CA GLY A 79 14.37 14.53 9.40
C GLY A 79 14.84 13.09 9.62
N SER A 80 15.57 12.85 10.72
CA SER A 80 16.17 11.54 11.04
C SER A 80 15.15 10.47 11.43
N ASP A 81 13.98 10.88 11.91
CA ASP A 81 13.00 9.99 12.54
C ASP A 81 11.79 9.70 11.64
N VAL A 82 11.72 10.34 10.48
CA VAL A 82 10.59 10.23 9.54
C VAL A 82 11.13 9.71 8.21
N CYS A 83 10.66 8.55 7.79
CA CYS A 83 10.93 8.02 6.46
C CYS A 83 9.71 8.19 5.55
N VAL A 84 9.91 8.84 4.41
CA VAL A 84 8.89 8.94 3.35
C VAL A 84 9.45 8.38 2.05
N LEU A 85 8.85 7.30 1.58
CA LEU A 85 9.11 6.72 0.27
C LEU A 85 7.95 7.05 -0.66
N LYS A 86 8.23 7.83 -1.70
CA LYS A 86 7.24 8.25 -2.69
C LYS A 86 7.67 7.83 -4.08
N GLY A 87 6.81 7.11 -4.80
CA GLY A 87 7.06 6.71 -6.19
C GLY A 87 8.23 5.73 -6.37
N GLN A 88 8.70 5.09 -5.30
CA GLN A 88 9.91 4.28 -5.33
C GLN A 88 9.59 2.84 -5.76
N LYS A 89 10.55 2.21 -6.44
CA LYS A 89 10.53 0.77 -6.72
C LYS A 89 11.67 0.10 -5.97
N ILE A 90 11.36 -0.86 -5.10
CA ILE A 90 12.35 -1.55 -4.28
C ILE A 90 12.22 -3.05 -4.52
N SER A 91 13.36 -3.69 -4.79
CA SER A 91 13.43 -5.13 -5.01
C SER A 91 13.82 -5.88 -3.73
N GLY A 92 13.08 -6.94 -3.44
CA GLY A 92 13.26 -7.82 -2.29
C GLY A 92 12.65 -7.28 -0.99
N ASP A 93 12.87 -8.01 0.09
CA ASP A 93 12.30 -7.68 1.41
C ASP A 93 12.84 -6.38 1.99
N VAL A 94 11.99 -5.64 2.70
CA VAL A 94 12.30 -4.35 3.30
C VAL A 94 11.80 -4.33 4.73
N GLU A 95 12.63 -3.82 5.65
CA GLU A 95 12.26 -3.68 7.04
C GLU A 95 12.61 -2.29 7.58
N PHE A 96 11.67 -1.67 8.31
CA PHE A 96 11.78 -0.34 8.90
C PHE A 96 11.66 -0.46 10.42
N THR A 97 12.76 -0.27 11.15
CA THR A 97 12.81 -0.45 12.61
C THR A 97 13.28 0.78 13.39
N ARG A 98 13.87 1.78 12.72
CA ARG A 98 14.53 2.93 13.37
C ARG A 98 13.75 4.23 13.29
N PHE A 99 12.61 4.22 12.60
CA PHE A 99 11.85 5.44 12.32
C PHE A 99 10.68 5.56 13.28
N ARG A 100 10.39 6.78 13.74
CA ARG A 100 9.15 7.06 14.48
C ARG A 100 7.94 7.10 13.56
N VAL A 101 8.11 7.54 12.32
CA VAL A 101 7.05 7.62 11.32
C VAL A 101 7.54 7.03 10.01
N VAL A 102 6.75 6.14 9.41
CA VAL A 102 7.04 5.57 8.09
C VAL A 102 5.86 5.82 7.17
N LYS A 103 6.13 6.40 6.00
CA LYS A 103 5.14 6.66 4.95
C LYS A 103 5.59 6.02 3.65
N LEU A 104 4.81 5.08 3.14
CA LEU A 104 4.94 4.48 1.82
C LEU A 104 3.81 5.03 0.94
N ILE A 105 4.16 5.75 -0.11
CA ILE A 105 3.21 6.47 -0.95
C ILE A 105 3.51 6.10 -2.41
N ASP A 106 2.50 5.60 -3.13
CA ASP A 106 2.57 5.33 -4.57
C ASP A 106 3.82 4.51 -4.99
N SER A 107 4.24 3.57 -4.13
CA SER A 107 5.49 2.82 -4.30
C SER A 107 5.24 1.36 -4.66
N GLN A 108 6.28 0.67 -5.14
CA GLN A 108 6.23 -0.75 -5.52
C GLN A 108 7.33 -1.53 -4.80
N MET A 109 6.95 -2.64 -4.17
CA MET A 109 7.84 -3.49 -3.37
C MET A 109 7.67 -4.94 -3.84
N SER A 110 8.72 -5.57 -4.35
CA SER A 110 8.61 -6.96 -4.84
C SER A 110 8.70 -8.02 -3.74
N GLY A 111 9.13 -7.64 -2.54
CA GLY A 111 9.24 -8.54 -1.39
C GLY A 111 8.27 -8.23 -0.27
N THR A 112 8.56 -8.81 0.89
CA THR A 112 7.86 -8.57 2.15
C THR A 112 8.24 -7.22 2.74
N VAL A 113 7.27 -6.49 3.28
CA VAL A 113 7.48 -5.22 3.98
C VAL A 113 7.16 -5.39 5.46
N ARG A 114 8.13 -5.09 6.32
CA ARG A 114 7.94 -5.05 7.78
C ARG A 114 8.18 -3.64 8.30
N ILE A 115 7.21 -3.08 9.01
CA ILE A 115 7.32 -1.80 9.70
C ILE A 115 7.14 -2.08 11.19
N THR A 116 8.16 -1.84 12.00
CA THR A 116 8.18 -2.29 13.41
C THR A 116 8.61 -1.17 14.34
N GLY A 117 7.95 -1.06 15.49
CA GLY A 117 8.35 -0.11 16.55
C GLY A 117 8.13 1.36 16.19
N VAL A 118 7.23 1.63 15.23
CA VAL A 118 6.94 2.99 14.80
C VAL A 118 5.80 3.60 15.61
N LYS A 119 5.76 4.91 15.76
CA LYS A 119 4.59 5.60 16.32
C LYS A 119 3.43 5.61 15.32
N GLU A 120 3.74 5.84 14.05
CA GLU A 120 2.74 5.91 12.99
C GLU A 120 3.26 5.28 11.68
N ALA A 121 2.41 4.48 11.04
CA ALA A 121 2.67 3.91 9.73
C ALA A 121 1.57 4.33 8.76
N VAL A 122 1.96 4.82 7.59
CA VAL A 122 1.04 5.14 6.49
C VAL A 122 1.49 4.42 5.24
N VAL A 123 0.61 3.61 4.67
CA VAL A 123 0.82 2.92 3.39
C VAL A 123 -0.35 3.31 2.49
N THR A 124 -0.08 4.04 1.41
CA THR A 124 -1.12 4.56 0.51
C THR A 124 -0.70 4.37 -0.94
N GLY A 125 -1.62 3.90 -1.79
CA GLY A 125 -1.35 3.73 -3.22
C GLY A 125 -0.21 2.75 -3.52
N THR A 126 0.18 1.90 -2.57
CA THR A 126 1.39 1.08 -2.67
C THR A 126 1.05 -0.33 -3.13
N GLN A 127 1.89 -0.89 -3.99
CA GLN A 127 1.84 -2.30 -4.36
C GLN A 127 2.96 -3.06 -3.66
N ILE A 128 2.61 -4.15 -2.99
CA ILE A 128 3.51 -5.05 -2.28
C ILE A 128 3.21 -6.45 -2.78
N ASP A 129 4.17 -7.12 -3.41
CA ASP A 129 3.94 -8.46 -3.97
C ASP A 129 3.96 -9.54 -2.87
N GLY A 130 4.71 -9.30 -1.77
CA GLY A 130 4.74 -10.17 -0.59
C GLY A 130 3.74 -9.78 0.51
N ASP A 131 4.11 -10.07 1.76
CA ASP A 131 3.34 -9.71 2.94
C ASP A 131 3.61 -8.27 3.38
N LEU A 132 2.63 -7.66 4.05
CA LEU A 132 2.78 -6.39 4.76
C LEU A 132 2.50 -6.61 6.26
N ALA A 133 3.53 -6.43 7.08
CA ALA A 133 3.42 -6.48 8.54
C ALA A 133 3.71 -5.09 9.13
N VAL A 134 2.77 -4.57 9.93
CA VAL A 134 2.86 -3.25 10.57
C VAL A 134 2.64 -3.39 12.07
N SER A 135 3.69 -3.13 12.85
CA SER A 135 3.63 -2.99 14.30
C SER A 135 3.89 -1.54 14.67
N SER A 136 2.85 -0.85 15.17
CA SER A 136 2.92 0.56 15.54
C SER A 136 2.33 0.81 16.92
N ASP A 137 2.85 1.77 17.69
CA ASP A 137 2.32 2.09 19.03
C ASP A 137 1.13 3.05 18.99
N GLY A 138 1.08 3.93 17.98
CA GLY A 138 0.01 4.92 17.81
C GLY A 138 -1.08 4.40 16.90
N GLY A 139 -0.81 4.40 15.60
CA GLY A 139 -1.75 3.91 14.61
C GLY A 139 -1.16 3.58 13.26
N ALA A 140 -1.93 2.81 12.50
CA ALA A 140 -1.59 2.36 11.17
C ALA A 140 -2.68 2.74 10.17
N VAL A 141 -2.29 3.28 9.03
CA VAL A 141 -3.18 3.64 7.93
C VAL A 141 -2.73 2.89 6.69
N VAL A 142 -3.59 2.01 6.17
CA VAL A 142 -3.35 1.29 4.91
C VAL A 142 -4.51 1.59 3.98
N LYS A 143 -4.25 2.29 2.88
CA LYS A 143 -5.29 2.77 1.97
C LYS A 143 -4.93 2.52 0.52
N THR A 144 -5.93 2.21 -0.30
CA THR A 144 -5.80 2.14 -1.77
C THR A 144 -4.57 1.36 -2.23
N SER A 145 -4.21 0.30 -1.50
CA SER A 145 -2.99 -0.46 -1.69
C SER A 145 -3.30 -1.91 -2.07
N ARG A 146 -2.36 -2.56 -2.77
CA ARG A 146 -2.43 -3.98 -3.12
C ARG A 146 -1.34 -4.73 -2.38
N VAL A 147 -1.72 -5.77 -1.65
CA VAL A 147 -0.82 -6.69 -0.95
C VAL A 147 -1.05 -8.07 -1.53
N GLY A 148 -0.03 -8.65 -2.17
CA GLY A 148 -0.12 -9.98 -2.79
C GLY A 148 -0.26 -11.09 -1.75
N GLY A 149 0.44 -10.95 -0.62
CA GLY A 149 0.32 -11.83 0.53
C GLY A 149 -0.71 -11.34 1.56
N SER A 150 -0.38 -11.53 2.84
CA SER A 150 -1.21 -11.16 3.98
C SER A 150 -0.89 -9.74 4.48
N LEU A 151 -1.91 -9.11 5.07
CA LEU A 151 -1.78 -7.83 5.76
C LEU A 151 -2.01 -8.03 7.25
N ALA A 152 -0.96 -7.81 8.05
CA ALA A 152 -1.01 -7.88 9.50
C ALA A 152 -0.72 -6.51 10.13
N ILE A 153 -1.58 -6.07 11.04
CA ILE A 153 -1.43 -4.83 11.81
C ILE A 153 -1.51 -5.15 13.30
N SER A 154 -0.53 -4.73 14.10
CA SER A 154 -0.46 -5.01 15.54
C SER A 154 0.00 -3.81 16.39
N GLY A 155 -0.24 -3.90 17.71
CA GLY A 155 0.27 -2.98 18.74
C GLY A 155 -0.50 -1.66 18.89
N GLY A 156 -1.07 -1.15 17.80
CA GLY A 156 -1.62 0.21 17.74
C GLY A 156 -2.93 0.41 18.49
N GLN A 157 -3.23 1.67 18.79
CA GLN A 157 -4.55 2.04 19.31
C GLN A 157 -5.61 1.99 18.21
N HIS A 158 -5.24 2.37 16.99
CA HIS A 158 -6.17 2.48 15.87
C HIS A 158 -5.55 1.98 14.56
N ALA A 159 -6.34 1.25 13.76
CA ALA A 159 -6.00 0.92 12.38
C ALA A 159 -7.08 1.47 11.43
N THR A 160 -6.66 2.08 10.33
CA THR A 160 -7.55 2.48 9.23
C THR A 160 -7.19 1.69 7.99
N VAL A 161 -8.08 0.81 7.53
CA VAL A 161 -7.85 -0.08 6.39
C VAL A 161 -8.94 0.18 5.33
N VAL A 162 -8.63 0.91 4.26
CA VAL A 162 -9.66 1.36 3.29
C VAL A 162 -9.26 1.05 1.85
N LYS A 163 -10.18 0.46 1.08
CA LYS A 163 -10.02 0.23 -0.37
C LYS A 163 -8.76 -0.56 -0.73
N ASN A 164 -8.39 -1.55 0.08
CA ASN A 164 -7.22 -2.39 -0.20
C ASN A 164 -7.61 -3.70 -0.87
N ALA A 165 -6.70 -4.24 -1.68
CA ALA A 165 -6.77 -5.61 -2.18
C ALA A 165 -5.69 -6.46 -1.50
N VAL A 166 -6.10 -7.44 -0.71
CA VAL A 166 -5.21 -8.35 0.03
C VAL A 166 -5.40 -9.76 -0.51
N GLY A 167 -4.34 -10.37 -1.03
CA GLY A 167 -4.40 -11.71 -1.60
C GLY A 167 -4.56 -12.80 -0.54
N GLY A 168 -3.93 -12.63 0.63
CA GLY A 168 -4.00 -13.52 1.78
C GLY A 168 -4.96 -13.04 2.87
N ASP A 169 -4.53 -13.22 4.12
CA ASP A 169 -5.32 -12.87 5.30
C ASP A 169 -5.20 -11.39 5.67
N LEU A 170 -6.25 -10.85 6.29
CA LEU A 170 -6.25 -9.53 6.91
C LEU A 170 -6.42 -9.67 8.43
N THR A 171 -5.36 -9.41 9.17
CA THR A 171 -5.32 -9.56 10.63
C THR A 171 -5.03 -8.23 11.30
N CYS A 172 -5.87 -7.85 12.28
CA CYS A 172 -5.64 -6.64 13.07
C CYS A 172 -5.73 -6.93 14.56
N ASP A 173 -4.57 -6.94 15.21
CA ASP A 173 -4.40 -7.03 16.65
C ASP A 173 -4.16 -5.63 17.24
N VAL A 174 -5.21 -4.82 17.20
CA VAL A 174 -5.25 -3.43 17.65
C VAL A 174 -6.52 -3.18 18.46
N ARG A 175 -6.57 -2.09 19.23
CA ARG A 175 -7.77 -1.79 20.04
C ARG A 175 -9.01 -1.51 19.20
N ARG A 176 -8.85 -0.84 18.06
CA ARG A 176 -9.95 -0.51 17.14
C ARG A 176 -9.44 -0.49 15.70
N ALA A 177 -10.22 -1.08 14.80
CA ALA A 177 -10.01 -0.97 13.37
C ALA A 177 -11.25 -0.40 12.68
N ASP A 178 -11.05 0.54 11.77
CA ASP A 178 -12.09 1.14 10.94
C ASP A 178 -11.69 0.99 9.46
N GLY A 179 -12.68 0.84 8.57
CA GLY A 179 -12.37 0.53 7.18
C GLY A 179 -13.58 0.16 6.34
N VAL A 180 -13.47 0.37 5.03
CA VAL A 180 -14.51 0.01 4.04
C VAL A 180 -13.88 -0.32 2.68
N GLY A 181 -14.57 -1.14 1.88
CA GLY A 181 -14.21 -1.40 0.48
C GLY A 181 -12.96 -2.26 0.31
N ASN A 182 -12.60 -3.07 1.32
CA ASN A 182 -11.46 -3.96 1.22
C ASN A 182 -11.87 -5.29 0.58
N SER A 183 -11.05 -5.78 -0.35
CA SER A 183 -11.14 -7.13 -0.91
C SER A 183 -10.07 -7.99 -0.28
N VAL A 184 -10.46 -9.07 0.40
CA VAL A 184 -9.56 -10.00 1.09
C VAL A 184 -9.79 -11.40 0.53
N GLY A 185 -8.73 -12.02 0.02
CA GLY A 185 -8.77 -13.40 -0.51
C GLY A 185 -8.89 -14.46 0.59
N GLY A 186 -8.27 -14.21 1.74
CA GLY A 186 -8.27 -15.10 2.90
C GLY A 186 -9.28 -14.72 3.99
N GLN A 187 -8.91 -15.03 5.23
CA GLN A 187 -9.69 -14.73 6.42
C GLN A 187 -9.47 -13.29 6.89
N THR A 188 -10.47 -12.75 7.59
CA THR A 188 -10.35 -11.46 8.26
C THR A 188 -10.55 -11.65 9.75
N THR A 189 -9.53 -11.33 10.56
CA THR A 189 -9.49 -11.67 11.99
C THR A 189 -9.24 -10.46 12.89
N GLY A 190 -9.41 -10.66 14.20
CA GLY A 190 -9.22 -9.64 15.22
C GLY A 190 -10.17 -8.45 15.06
N ALA A 191 -9.67 -7.24 15.32
CA ALA A 191 -10.43 -6.00 15.18
C ALA A 191 -10.89 -5.77 13.73
N CYS A 192 -10.21 -6.36 12.74
CA CYS A 192 -10.54 -6.19 11.33
C CYS A 192 -11.66 -7.13 10.85
N SER A 193 -12.10 -8.10 11.65
CA SER A 193 -13.16 -9.07 11.28
C SER A 193 -14.43 -8.46 10.70
N ARG A 194 -14.73 -7.19 11.01
CA ARG A 194 -15.90 -6.46 10.53
C ARG A 194 -15.69 -5.71 9.21
N LEU A 195 -14.47 -5.68 8.66
CA LEU A 195 -14.09 -4.83 7.52
C LEU A 195 -14.28 -5.48 6.14
N ARG A 196 -14.79 -6.70 6.09
CA ARG A 196 -15.13 -7.41 4.85
C ARG A 196 -16.54 -7.01 4.39
N ARG A 197 -16.69 -5.84 3.77
CA ARG A 197 -17.88 -5.42 3.01
C ARG A 197 -17.52 -4.49 1.86
#